data_AF-A0AA36XKL2-F1
#
_entry.id   AF-A0AA36XKL2-F1
#
_cell.length_a   1.000
_cell.length_b   1.000
_cell.length_c   1.000
_cell.angle_alpha   90.00
_cell.angle_beta   90.00
_cell.angle_gamma   90.00
#
_symmetry.space_group_name_H-M   'P 1'
#
loop_
_entity.id
_entity.type
_entity.pdbx_description
1 polymer ?
#
loop_
_entity_poly.entity_id
_entity_poly.type
_entity_poly.pdbx_seq_one_letter_code
_entity_poly.pdbx_strand_id
1 'polypeptide(L)'
;MAQLPLYRTAEIENFTVGTPEVLESFFEHIPYGVVFEDDGDTGYFYAASQDGILDALHIYNVEDVSDKHIPNHVLILWDDACTIAALCINGYIHAVYDFVEQAGYCRNGFPEAEGEWVKVENRVLDDELLDKILSRKPT
;
A
#
# COMPACT_ATOMS: atom_id res chain seq x y z
N MET A 1 23.81 -4.91 -3.95
CA MET A 1 22.35 -4.79 -3.96
C MET A 1 22.04 -3.40 -3.45
N ALA A 2 21.46 -2.52 -4.25
CA ALA A 2 20.99 -1.24 -3.76
C ALA A 2 19.88 -1.53 -2.74
N GLN A 3 20.04 -1.04 -1.51
CA GLN A 3 19.01 -1.14 -0.50
C GLN A 3 17.80 -0.33 -1.01
N LEU A 4 16.62 -0.94 -1.02
CA LEU A 4 15.38 -0.20 -1.27
C LEU A 4 15.37 0.99 -0.29
N PRO A 5 15.03 2.20 -0.73
CA PRO A 5 14.97 3.37 0.17
C PRO A 5 13.81 3.30 1.15
N LEU A 6 13.16 2.14 1.26
CA LEU A 6 12.05 1.86 2.15
C LEU A 6 12.49 0.91 3.26
N TYR A 7 12.08 1.19 4.49
CA TYR A 7 12.25 0.34 5.64
C TYR A 7 10.90 -0.21 6.11
N ARG A 8 10.94 -1.38 6.76
CA ARG A 8 9.76 -2.06 7.28
C ARG A 8 9.28 -1.41 8.58
N THR A 9 7.99 -1.11 8.66
CA THR A 9 7.34 -0.52 9.85
C THR A 9 6.34 -1.44 10.52
N ALA A 10 5.67 -2.29 9.74
CA ALA A 10 4.69 -3.27 10.23
C ALA A 10 4.76 -4.56 9.41
N GLU A 11 4.43 -5.70 10.01
CA GLU A 11 4.43 -6.99 9.32
C GLU A 11 3.43 -8.02 9.87
N ILE A 12 3.03 -8.95 8.99
CA ILE A 12 2.35 -10.20 9.32
C ILE A 12 3.11 -11.34 8.62
N GLU A 13 3.76 -12.23 9.36
CA GLU A 13 4.61 -13.29 8.80
C GLU A 13 3.83 -14.46 8.15
N ASN A 14 2.62 -14.77 8.65
CA ASN A 14 1.86 -15.95 8.26
C ASN A 14 0.39 -15.60 7.94
N PHE A 15 0.20 -14.65 7.04
CA PHE A 15 -1.12 -14.19 6.63
C PHE A 15 -1.77 -15.14 5.61
N THR A 16 -3.02 -15.54 5.85
CA THR A 16 -3.79 -16.39 4.92
C THR A 16 -4.91 -15.57 4.31
N VAL A 17 -4.90 -15.41 2.99
CA VAL A 17 -5.88 -14.59 2.23
C VAL A 17 -7.30 -15.08 2.50
N GLY A 18 -8.22 -14.14 2.75
CA GLY A 18 -9.62 -14.40 3.14
C GLY A 18 -9.81 -14.68 4.63
N THR A 19 -8.77 -14.50 5.44
CA THR A 19 -8.89 -14.47 6.90
C THR A 19 -8.90 -13.00 7.34
N PRO A 20 -9.98 -12.53 7.99
CA PRO A 20 -10.05 -11.13 8.40
C PRO A 20 -8.85 -10.70 9.23
N GLU A 21 -8.12 -9.69 8.76
CA GLU A 21 -6.86 -9.24 9.36
C GLU A 21 -6.61 -7.78 8.99
N VAL A 22 -5.99 -7.05 9.91
CA VAL A 22 -5.68 -5.63 9.73
C VAL A 22 -4.21 -5.38 10.11
N LEU A 23 -3.49 -4.67 9.24
CA LEU A 23 -2.14 -4.21 9.49
C LEU A 23 -2.05 -2.71 9.29
N GLU A 24 -1.64 -1.99 10.33
CA GLU A 24 -1.62 -0.53 10.33
C GLU A 24 -0.21 0.01 10.51
N SER A 25 0.06 1.17 9.93
CA SER A 25 1.30 1.91 10.16
C SER A 25 1.04 3.41 10.19
N PHE A 26 1.19 3.98 11.38
CA PHE A 26 1.04 5.40 11.67
C PHE A 26 2.28 5.92 12.41
N PHE A 27 2.54 7.22 12.29
CA PHE A 27 3.58 7.90 13.07
C PHE A 27 3.00 9.11 13.79
N GLU A 28 3.43 9.37 15.03
CA GLU A 28 2.93 10.50 15.83
C GLU A 28 3.26 11.88 15.22
N HIS A 29 4.31 11.96 14.40
CA HIS A 29 4.85 13.23 13.89
C HIS A 29 4.32 13.61 12.49
N ILE A 30 3.48 12.77 11.87
CA ILE A 30 2.82 13.07 10.59
C ILE A 30 1.31 12.83 10.72
N PRO A 31 0.47 13.55 9.96
CA PRO A 31 -0.99 13.49 10.12
C PRO A 31 -1.65 12.33 9.36
N TYR A 32 -0.88 11.46 8.71
CA TYR A 32 -1.37 10.40 7.86
C TYR A 32 -0.67 9.06 8.15
N GLY A 33 -1.27 7.99 7.68
CA GLY A 33 -0.76 6.64 7.77
C GLY A 33 -1.41 5.75 6.73
N VAL A 34 -1.14 4.44 6.83
CA VAL A 34 -1.70 3.46 5.92
C VAL A 34 -2.22 2.24 6.67
N VAL A 35 -3.23 1.61 6.09
CA VAL A 35 -3.87 0.41 6.64
C VAL A 35 -4.03 -0.61 5.52
N PHE A 36 -3.53 -1.83 5.72
CA PHE A 36 -3.92 -2.98 4.92
C PHE A 36 -5.02 -3.74 5.67
N GLU A 37 -6.05 -4.15 4.94
CA GLU A 37 -7.16 -4.95 5.45
C GLU A 37 -7.47 -6.06 4.46
N ASP A 38 -7.62 -7.28 4.98
CA ASP A 38 -8.43 -8.32 4.33
C ASP A 38 -9.71 -8.45 5.15
N ASP A 39 -10.87 -8.29 4.52
CA ASP A 39 -12.17 -8.34 5.19
C ASP A 39 -12.83 -9.74 5.13
N GLY A 40 -12.13 -10.72 4.54
CA GLY A 40 -12.61 -12.06 4.25
C GLY A 40 -13.06 -12.27 2.80
N ASP A 41 -13.38 -11.19 2.08
CA ASP A 41 -13.86 -11.23 0.69
C ASP A 41 -12.92 -10.47 -0.26
N THR A 42 -12.32 -9.38 0.20
CA THR A 42 -11.43 -8.49 -0.55
C THR A 42 -10.26 -7.99 0.29
N GLY A 43 -9.13 -7.73 -0.37
CA GLY A 43 -7.96 -7.09 0.22
C GLY A 43 -7.85 -5.65 -0.27
N TYR A 44 -7.77 -4.70 0.66
CA TYR A 44 -7.59 -3.28 0.38
C TYR A 44 -6.38 -2.70 1.11
N PHE A 45 -5.82 -1.66 0.51
CA PHE A 45 -4.81 -0.81 1.12
C PHE A 45 -5.32 0.62 1.13
N TYR A 46 -5.35 1.23 2.31
CA TYR A 46 -5.92 2.56 2.52
C TYR A 46 -4.83 3.55 2.91
N ALA A 47 -4.95 4.78 2.41
CA ALA A 47 -4.35 5.94 3.03
C ALA A 47 -5.35 6.49 4.04
N ALA A 48 -4.90 6.82 5.24
CA ALA A 48 -5.75 7.30 6.32
C ALA A 48 -5.13 8.50 7.03
N SER A 49 -5.98 9.27 7.69
CA SER A 49 -5.62 10.35 8.62
C SER A 49 -6.35 10.15 9.94
N GLN A 50 -6.11 11.04 10.92
CA GLN A 50 -6.87 11.03 12.18
C GLN A 50 -8.38 11.25 11.96
N ASP A 51 -8.77 11.87 10.85
CA ASP A 51 -10.16 12.20 10.54
C ASP A 51 -10.87 11.12 9.68
N GLY A 52 -10.15 10.07 9.27
CA GLY A 52 -10.70 8.95 8.50
C GLY A 52 -9.88 8.57 7.27
N ILE A 53 -10.48 7.74 6.41
CA ILE A 53 -9.87 7.25 5.17
C ILE A 53 -9.73 8.40 4.16
N LEU A 54 -8.54 8.55 3.60
CA LEU A 54 -8.20 9.53 2.56
C LEU A 54 -8.34 8.94 1.16
N ASP A 55 -7.96 7.68 1.00
CA ASP A 55 -7.98 6.95 -0.27
C ASP A 55 -8.01 5.44 -0.02
N ALA A 56 -8.49 4.67 -1.00
CA ALA A 56 -8.52 3.22 -1.01
C ALA A 56 -7.95 2.68 -2.32
N LEU A 57 -7.19 1.58 -2.23
CA LEU A 57 -6.62 0.84 -3.35
C LEU A 57 -6.97 -0.63 -3.20
N HIS A 58 -7.59 -1.21 -4.23
CA HIS A 58 -7.89 -2.62 -4.27
C HIS A 58 -6.62 -3.44 -4.55
N ILE A 59 -6.41 -4.50 -3.78
CA ILE A 59 -5.26 -5.40 -3.92
C ILE A 59 -5.66 -6.72 -4.58
N TYR A 60 -6.71 -7.37 -4.08
CA TYR A 60 -7.24 -8.63 -4.63
C TYR A 60 -8.69 -8.87 -4.20
N ASN A 61 -9.42 -9.68 -4.98
CA ASN A 61 -10.59 -10.39 -4.47
C ASN A 61 -10.14 -11.77 -3.99
N VAL A 62 -10.61 -12.22 -2.84
CA VAL A 62 -10.27 -13.52 -2.25
C VAL A 62 -10.71 -14.69 -3.15
N GLU A 63 -11.76 -14.51 -3.94
CA GLU A 63 -12.20 -15.51 -4.92
C GLU A 63 -11.22 -15.70 -6.09
N ASP A 64 -10.46 -14.66 -6.45
CA ASP A 64 -9.52 -14.66 -7.57
C ASP A 64 -8.12 -15.17 -7.18
N VAL A 65 -7.82 -15.29 -5.88
CA VAL A 65 -6.54 -15.77 -5.38
C VAL A 65 -6.52 -17.31 -5.33
N SER A 66 -5.86 -17.91 -6.33
CA SER A 66 -5.85 -19.37 -6.54
C SER A 66 -5.18 -20.16 -5.41
N ASP A 67 -4.14 -19.60 -4.81
CA ASP A 67 -3.29 -20.19 -3.78
C ASP A 67 -3.50 -19.56 -2.40
N LYS A 68 -4.70 -18.99 -2.16
CA LYS A 68 -5.06 -18.29 -0.91
C LYS A 68 -4.84 -19.07 0.40
N HIS A 69 -4.68 -20.38 0.32
CA HIS A 69 -4.40 -21.28 1.44
C HIS A 69 -2.91 -21.33 1.83
N ILE A 70 -2.02 -20.74 1.01
CA ILE A 70 -0.59 -20.63 1.30
C ILE A 70 -0.37 -19.38 2.17
N PRO A 71 0.33 -19.49 3.31
CA PRO A 71 0.68 -18.32 4.11
C PRO A 71 1.57 -17.34 3.36
N ASN A 72 1.30 -16.04 3.54
CA ASN A 72 1.99 -14.93 2.92
C ASN A 72 2.68 -14.07 3.98
N HIS A 73 3.79 -13.45 3.59
CA HIS A 73 4.45 -12.42 4.39
C HIS A 73 4.01 -11.05 3.88
N VAL A 74 3.26 -10.32 4.70
CA VAL A 74 2.78 -8.96 4.40
C VAL A 74 3.62 -7.95 5.15
N LEU A 75 4.07 -6.92 4.45
CA LEU A 75 4.89 -5.84 4.97
C LEU A 75 4.30 -4.49 4.58
N ILE A 76 4.27 -3.55 5.52
CA ILE A 76 4.17 -2.12 5.22
C ILE A 76 5.56 -1.53 5.29
N LEU A 77 5.94 -0.82 4.23
CA LEU A 77 7.24 -0.19 4.07
C LEU A 77 7.08 1.33 3.93
N TRP A 78 8.00 2.10 4.48
CA TRP A 78 8.04 3.56 4.38
C TRP A 78 9.43 4.06 4.03
N ASP A 79 9.52 5.22 3.37
CA ASP A 79 10.79 5.94 3.25
C ASP A 79 11.14 6.73 4.52
N ASP A 80 12.41 7.10 4.68
CA ASP A 80 12.91 7.83 5.86
C ASP A 80 12.19 9.17 6.09
N ALA A 81 11.70 9.81 5.02
CA ALA A 81 10.98 11.08 5.12
C ALA A 81 9.49 10.91 5.43
N CYS A 82 8.98 9.68 5.54
CA CYS A 82 7.56 9.36 5.73
C CYS A 82 6.66 10.03 4.67
N THR A 83 7.10 9.99 3.41
CA THR A 83 6.42 10.54 2.24
C THR A 83 5.89 9.47 1.29
N ILE A 84 6.54 8.31 1.25
CA ILE A 84 6.17 7.15 0.44
C ILE A 84 5.88 5.97 1.35
N ALA A 85 4.70 5.38 1.19
CA ALA A 85 4.34 4.11 1.84
C ALA A 85 4.05 3.05 0.78
N ALA A 86 4.46 1.81 1.02
CA ALA A 86 4.24 0.70 0.10
C ALA A 86 3.72 -0.54 0.81
N LEU A 87 2.76 -1.22 0.18
CA LEU A 87 2.34 -2.56 0.56
C LEU A 87 3.15 -3.58 -0.21
N CYS A 88 3.87 -4.45 0.51
CA CYS A 88 4.66 -5.53 -0.04
C CYS A 88 4.13 -6.87 0.46
N ILE A 89 3.82 -7.79 -0.46
CA ILE A 89 3.37 -9.14 -0.13
C ILE A 89 4.34 -10.11 -0.82
N ASN A 90 4.97 -11.00 -0.04
CA ASN A 90 5.96 -11.97 -0.53
C ASN A 90 7.10 -11.34 -1.35
N GLY A 91 7.55 -10.14 -0.98
CA GLY A 91 8.62 -9.43 -1.67
C GLY A 91 8.20 -8.70 -2.95
N TYR A 92 6.90 -8.65 -3.27
CA TYR A 92 6.36 -7.92 -4.39
C TYR A 92 5.55 -6.71 -3.92
N ILE A 93 5.86 -5.51 -4.46
CA ILE A 93 5.10 -4.30 -4.15
C ILE A 93 3.76 -4.35 -4.90
N HIS A 94 2.65 -4.34 -4.16
CA HIS A 94 1.29 -4.35 -4.72
C HIS A 94 0.68 -2.97 -4.85
N ALA A 95 1.02 -2.06 -3.93
CA ALA A 95 0.49 -0.72 -3.89
C ALA A 95 1.48 0.27 -3.29
N VAL A 96 1.37 1.53 -3.69
CA VAL A 96 2.19 2.65 -3.21
C VAL A 96 1.31 3.88 -3.01
N TYR A 97 1.51 4.56 -1.89
CA TYR A 97 1.03 5.92 -1.66
C TYR A 97 2.20 6.90 -1.68
N ASP A 98 2.02 8.00 -2.39
CA ASP A 98 2.87 9.18 -2.38
C ASP A 98 2.09 10.33 -1.73
N PHE A 99 2.44 10.65 -0.49
CA PHE A 99 1.76 11.68 0.28
C PHE A 99 2.13 13.10 -0.13
N VAL A 100 3.25 13.29 -0.86
CA VAL A 100 3.66 14.60 -1.39
C VAL A 100 2.83 14.96 -2.61
N GLU A 101 2.71 14.02 -3.54
CA GLU A 101 1.90 14.19 -4.75
C GLU A 101 0.41 13.91 -4.51
N GLN A 102 0.07 13.39 -3.32
CA GLN A 102 -1.27 12.91 -2.95
C GLN A 102 -1.82 11.94 -3.98
N ALA A 103 -1.06 10.87 -4.19
CA ALA A 103 -1.31 9.88 -5.23
C ALA A 103 -1.29 8.47 -4.66
N GLY A 104 -2.23 7.64 -5.10
CA GLY A 104 -2.31 6.23 -4.76
C GLY A 104 -2.26 5.38 -6.04
N TYR A 105 -1.39 4.38 -6.05
CA TYR A 105 -1.21 3.46 -7.18
C TYR A 105 -1.25 2.01 -6.72
N CYS A 106 -1.93 1.15 -7.47
CA CYS A 106 -1.91 -0.31 -7.28
C CYS A 106 -1.83 -1.03 -8.62
N ARG A 107 -1.52 -2.33 -8.61
CA ARG A 107 -1.26 -3.08 -9.85
C ARG A 107 -2.43 -3.10 -10.84
N ASN A 108 -3.66 -3.05 -10.36
CA ASN A 108 -4.84 -3.02 -11.22
C ASN A 108 -5.43 -1.62 -11.43
N GLY A 109 -4.92 -0.60 -10.72
CA GLY A 109 -5.40 0.78 -10.78
C GLY A 109 -6.82 1.01 -10.27
N PHE A 110 -7.38 0.09 -9.48
CA PHE A 110 -8.74 0.20 -8.94
C PHE A 110 -8.74 0.59 -7.45
N PRO A 111 -9.79 1.31 -6.99
CA PRO A 111 -10.85 1.95 -7.78
C PRO A 111 -10.33 3.15 -8.59
N GLU A 112 -11.19 3.79 -9.39
CA GLU A 112 -10.86 5.12 -9.94
C GLU A 112 -10.61 6.12 -8.80
N ALA A 113 -9.88 7.20 -9.07
CA ALA A 113 -9.62 8.22 -8.06
C ALA A 113 -10.94 8.88 -7.61
N GLU A 114 -11.19 8.90 -6.31
CA GLU A 114 -12.38 9.49 -5.71
C GLU A 114 -11.98 10.44 -4.57
N GLY A 115 -12.76 11.51 -4.38
CA GLY A 115 -12.54 12.50 -3.33
C GLY A 115 -11.56 13.62 -3.70
N GLU A 116 -11.25 14.48 -2.73
CA GLU A 116 -10.42 15.67 -2.94
C GLU A 116 -8.92 15.43 -2.68
N TRP A 117 -8.57 14.32 -2.01
CA TRP A 117 -7.18 14.05 -1.65
C TRP A 117 -6.38 13.56 -2.86
N VAL A 118 -6.91 12.61 -3.64
CA VAL A 118 -6.18 11.99 -4.76
C VAL A 118 -6.07 12.96 -5.94
N LYS A 119 -4.85 13.23 -6.41
CA LYS A 119 -4.56 14.19 -7.49
C LYS A 119 -4.16 13.55 -8.83
N VAL A 120 -4.27 12.23 -8.94
CA VAL A 120 -3.88 11.48 -10.14
C VAL A 120 -5.05 10.72 -10.73
N GLU A 121 -5.17 10.73 -12.05
CA GLU A 121 -6.22 9.99 -12.76
C GLU A 121 -5.81 8.54 -13.05
N ASN A 122 -4.58 8.32 -13.53
CA ASN A 122 -4.06 6.98 -13.79
C ASN A 122 -3.40 6.42 -12.53
N ARG A 123 -3.97 5.33 -12.01
CA ARG A 123 -3.56 4.69 -10.75
C ARG A 123 -2.84 3.36 -10.95
N VAL A 124 -2.55 2.97 -12.20
CA VAL A 124 -1.87 1.71 -12.49
C VAL A 124 -0.41 1.81 -12.07
N LEU A 125 0.01 0.94 -11.14
CA LEU A 125 1.39 0.76 -10.73
C LEU A 125 2.09 -0.26 -11.62
N ASP A 126 2.65 0.19 -12.73
CA ASP A 126 3.63 -0.60 -13.49
C ASP A 126 5.03 -0.50 -12.89
N ASP A 127 5.94 -1.35 -13.36
CA ASP A 127 7.30 -1.42 -12.82
C ASP A 127 8.13 -0.17 -13.18
N GLU A 128 7.85 0.48 -14.32
CA GLU A 128 8.55 1.71 -14.72
C GLU A 128 8.17 2.88 -13.78
N LEU A 129 6.89 2.98 -13.42
CA LEU A 129 6.40 3.96 -12.46
C LEU A 129 6.94 3.68 -11.06
N LEU A 130 6.94 2.41 -10.63
CA LEU A 130 7.50 2.02 -9.34
C LEU A 130 8.98 2.42 -9.24
N ASP A 131 9.78 2.09 -10.26
CA ASP A 131 11.19 2.47 -10.31
C ASP A 131 11.38 4.00 -10.28
N LYS A 132 10.53 4.74 -11.01
CA LYS A 132 10.54 6.21 -10.96
C LYS A 132 10.25 6.73 -9.56
N ILE A 133 9.22 6.24 -8.88
CA ILE A 133 8.87 6.66 -7.51
C ILE A 133 10.03 6.37 -6.56
N LEU A 134 10.56 5.15 -6.58
CA LEU A 134 11.65 4.74 -5.68
C LEU A 134 13.00 5.39 -5.98
N SER A 135 13.19 5.92 -7.19
CA SER A 135 14.40 6.66 -7.56
C SER A 135 14.36 8.14 -7.18
N ARG A 136 13.21 8.66 -6.70
CA ARG A 136 13.10 10.06 -6.28
C ARG A 136 14.02 10.31 -5.10
N LYS A 137 14.82 11.37 -5.21
CA LYS A 137 15.61 11.84 -4.07
C LYS A 137 14.69 12.58 -3.11
N PRO A 138 14.78 12.34 -1.80
CA PRO A 138 14.12 13.20 -0.83
C PRO A 138 14.61 14.64 -1.08
N THR A 139 13.66 15.58 -1.18
CA THR A 139 13.95 16.99 -1.50
C THR A 139 14.35 17.75 -0.24
#